data_AF-A0A9X9BY18-F1
#
_entry.id   AF-A0A9X9BY18-F1
#
_cell.length_a   1.000
_cell.length_b   1.000
_cell.length_c   1.000
_cell.angle_alpha   90.00
_cell.angle_beta   90.00
_cell.angle_gamma   90.00
#
_symmetry.space_group_name_H-M   'P 1'
#
loop_
_entity.id
_entity.type
_entity.pdbx_description
1 polymer ?
#
loop_
_entity_poly.entity_id
_entity_poly.type
_entity_poly.pdbx_seq_one_letter_code
_entity_poly.pdbx_strand_id
1 'polypeptide(L)'
;MVSSGGVKKQLSICLFEAEQLLKINRDNYRAPVNALYQNIREAKYYASIAPEMSSGNTDTLTPMYQYRVNDACNTISQLLLAELKKGDALPVGN
;
A
#
# COMPACT_ATOMS: atom_id res chain seq x y z
N MET A 1 -18.32 1.43 -12.15
CA MET A 1 -18.28 0.15 -11.42
C MET A 1 -16.83 -0.34 -11.41
N VAL A 2 -16.11 -0.19 -10.30
CA VAL A 2 -14.76 -0.75 -10.15
C VAL A 2 -14.94 -2.24 -9.82
N SER A 3 -14.68 -3.13 -10.78
CA SER A 3 -14.77 -4.57 -10.56
C SER A 3 -13.85 -4.98 -9.40
N SER A 4 -14.35 -5.81 -8.48
CA SER A 4 -13.61 -6.34 -7.32
C SER A 4 -12.28 -7.03 -7.68
N GLY A 5 -12.08 -7.43 -8.94
CA GLY A 5 -10.81 -7.93 -9.47
C GLY A 5 -9.72 -6.86 -9.63
N GLY A 6 -10.09 -5.61 -9.90
CA GLY A 6 -9.16 -4.48 -10.03
C GLY A 6 -8.49 -4.13 -8.70
N VAL A 7 -9.27 -4.11 -7.61
CA VAL A 7 -8.79 -3.82 -6.26
C VAL A 7 -7.82 -4.90 -5.77
N LYS A 8 -8.12 -6.18 -6.01
CA LYS A 8 -7.21 -7.29 -5.67
C LYS A 8 -5.89 -7.19 -6.43
N LYS A 9 -5.94 -6.87 -7.73
CA LYS A 9 -4.75 -6.68 -8.56
C LYS A 9 -3.89 -5.51 -8.06
N GLN A 10 -4.50 -4.37 -7.73
CA GLN A 10 -3.78 -3.21 -7.19
C GLN A 10 -3.06 -3.53 -5.88
N LEU A 11 -3.73 -4.23 -4.96
CA LEU A 11 -3.10 -4.63 -3.70
C LEU A 11 -1.94 -5.61 -3.94
N SER A 12 -2.08 -6.58 -4.85
CA SER A 12 -0.99 -7.51 -5.19
C SER A 12 0.23 -6.79 -5.77
N ILE A 13 0.03 -5.79 -6.63
CA ILE A 13 1.12 -4.96 -7.16
C ILE A 13 1.80 -4.20 -6.02
N CYS A 14 1.03 -3.52 -5.18
CA CYS A 14 1.55 -2.79 -4.03
C CYS A 14 2.38 -3.65 -3.07
N LEU A 15 1.94 -4.88 -2.79
CA LEU A 15 2.70 -5.82 -1.96
C LEU A 15 4.01 -6.25 -2.62
N PHE A 16 3.98 -6.51 -3.92
CA PHE A 16 5.20 -6.80 -4.68
C PHE A 16 6.18 -5.61 -4.64
N GLU A 17 5.71 -4.38 -4.85
CA GLU A 17 6.55 -3.18 -4.78
C GLU A 17 7.18 -2.99 -3.40
N ALA A 18 6.43 -3.25 -2.33
CA ALA A 18 6.93 -3.20 -0.96
C ALA A 18 8.05 -4.22 -0.71
N GLU A 19 7.91 -5.44 -1.24
CA GLU A 19 8.98 -6.45 -1.17
C GLU A 19 10.22 -6.01 -1.95
N GLN A 20 10.06 -5.39 -3.11
CA GLN A 20 11.18 -4.89 -3.91
C GLN A 20 11.92 -3.76 -3.19
N LEU A 21 11.22 -2.82 -2.55
CA LEU A 21 11.84 -1.79 -1.71
C LEU A 21 12.69 -2.39 -0.59
N LEU A 22 12.18 -3.39 0.12
CA LEU A 22 12.95 -4.03 1.19
C LEU A 22 14.22 -4.74 0.68
N LYS A 23 14.21 -5.23 -0.57
CA LYS A 23 15.41 -5.81 -1.20
C LYS A 23 16.45 -4.76 -1.59
N ILE A 24 16.03 -3.53 -1.93
CA ILE A 24 16.94 -2.43 -2.26
C ILE A 24 17.66 -1.94 -1.01
N ASN A 25 16.91 -1.51 0.01
CA ASN A 25 17.48 -1.09 1.28
C ASN A 25 16.47 -1.29 2.41
N ARG A 26 16.60 -2.42 3.09
CA ARG A 26 15.68 -2.80 4.16
C ARG A 26 15.57 -1.74 5.24
N ASP A 27 16.68 -1.18 5.69
CA ASP A 27 16.69 -0.26 6.83
C ASP A 27 15.98 1.06 6.50
N ASN A 28 16.16 1.56 5.27
CA ASN A 28 15.52 2.79 4.82
C ASN A 28 14.01 2.63 4.57
N TYR A 29 13.54 1.45 4.13
CA TYR A 29 12.13 1.26 3.73
C TYR A 29 11.31 0.41 4.71
N ARG A 30 11.89 -0.09 5.79
CA ARG A 30 11.18 -0.89 6.79
C ARG A 30 9.99 -0.16 7.40
N ALA A 31 10.14 1.12 7.73
CA ALA A 31 9.07 1.92 8.34
C ALA A 31 7.84 2.08 7.42
N PRO A 32 7.95 2.57 6.17
CA PRO A 32 6.80 2.70 5.28
C PRO A 32 6.17 1.34 4.91
N VAL A 33 6.98 0.29 4.74
CA VAL A 33 6.46 -1.07 4.46
C VAL A 33 5.71 -1.65 5.67
N ASN A 34 6.19 -1.43 6.89
CA ASN A 34 5.45 -1.82 8.10
C ASN A 34 4.12 -1.07 8.22
N ALA A 35 4.09 0.23 7.91
CA ALA A 35 2.87 1.02 7.93
C ALA A 35 1.82 0.48 6.93
N LEU A 36 2.24 0.10 5.71
CA LEU A 36 1.37 -0.59 4.75
C LEU A 36 0.75 -1.86 5.35
N TYR A 37 1.58 -2.75 5.92
CA TYR A 37 1.07 -3.99 6.50
C TYR A 37 0.15 -3.76 7.70
N GLN A 38 0.38 -2.71 8.50
CA GLN A 38 -0.54 -2.34 9.57
C GLN A 38 -1.89 -1.87 9.02
N ASN A 39 -1.91 -0.96 8.05
CA ASN A 39 -3.15 -0.49 7.42
C ASN A 39 -3.96 -1.65 6.81
N ILE A 40 -3.29 -2.63 6.18
CA ILE A 40 -3.94 -3.84 5.65
C ILE A 40 -4.54 -4.68 6.78
N ARG A 41 -3.83 -4.86 7.91
CA ARG A 41 -4.34 -5.63 9.06
C ARG A 41 -5.55 -4.95 9.68
N GLU A 42 -5.50 -3.64 9.89
CA GLU A 42 -6.62 -2.88 10.42
C GLU A 42 -7.83 -2.93 9.48
N ALA A 43 -7.62 -2.79 8.17
CA ALA A 43 -8.70 -2.89 7.18
C ALA A 43 -9.33 -4.30 7.14
N LYS A 44 -8.52 -5.36 7.27
CA LYS A 44 -9.02 -6.74 7.39
C LYS A 44 -9.82 -6.95 8.66
N TYR A 45 -9.33 -6.42 9.78
CA TYR A 45 -10.04 -6.49 11.06
C TYR A 45 -11.38 -5.74 10.98
N TYR A 46 -11.38 -4.52 10.46
CA TYR A 46 -12.60 -3.76 10.19
C TYR A 46 -13.59 -4.56 9.33
N ALA A 47 -13.14 -5.12 8.21
CA ALA A 47 -14.00 -5.92 7.33
C ALA A 47 -14.63 -7.14 8.04
N SER A 48 -13.97 -7.67 9.07
CA SER A 48 -14.52 -8.79 9.86
C SER A 48 -15.64 -8.38 10.82
N ILE A 49 -15.64 -7.12 11.31
CA ILE A 49 -16.65 -6.61 12.25
C ILE A 49 -17.72 -5.75 11.56
N ALA A 50 -17.45 -5.24 10.35
CA ALA A 50 -18.36 -4.36 9.61
C ALA A 50 -19.79 -4.90 9.42
N PRO A 51 -20.02 -6.22 9.21
CA PRO A 51 -21.38 -6.76 9.12
C PRO A 51 -22.23 -6.59 10.38
N GLU A 52 -21.61 -6.38 11.54
CA GLU A 52 -22.28 -6.18 12.84
C GLU A 52 -22.49 -4.69 13.17
N MET A 53 -21.98 -3.78 12.33
CA MET A 53 -22.06 -2.35 12.55
C MET A 53 -23.30 -1.73 11.88
N SER A 54 -23.71 -0.56 12.37
CA SER A 54 -24.76 0.24 11.72
C SER A 54 -24.29 0.74 10.35
N SER A 55 -25.24 0.92 9.42
CA SER A 55 -24.95 1.43 8.06
C SER A 55 -24.21 2.76 8.08
N GLY A 56 -24.63 3.69 8.95
CA GLY A 56 -23.96 5.00 9.09
C GLY A 56 -22.50 4.91 9.53
N ASN A 57 -22.15 3.92 10.36
CA ASN A 57 -20.76 3.67 10.71
C ASN A 57 -19.99 3.07 9.52
N THR A 58 -20.58 2.12 8.80
CA THR A 58 -19.92 1.50 7.65
C THR A 58 -19.73 2.46 6.48
N ASP A 59 -20.64 3.41 6.28
CA ASP A 59 -20.58 4.42 5.23
C ASP A 59 -19.42 5.39 5.41
N THR A 60 -18.98 5.61 6.66
CA THR A 60 -17.84 6.47 6.99
C THR A 60 -16.54 5.67 7.11
N LEU A 61 -16.57 4.52 7.79
CA LEU A 61 -15.36 3.76 8.10
C LEU A 61 -14.83 2.97 6.90
N THR A 62 -15.71 2.43 6.04
CA THR A 62 -15.29 1.70 4.83
C THR A 62 -14.39 2.55 3.92
N PRO A 63 -14.81 3.76 3.49
CA PRO A 63 -13.95 4.59 2.64
C PRO A 63 -12.68 5.04 3.37
N MET A 64 -12.72 5.26 4.69
CA MET A 64 -11.52 5.61 5.47
C MET A 64 -10.47 4.50 5.40
N TYR A 65 -10.85 3.24 5.67
CA TYR A 65 -9.90 2.12 5.61
C TYR A 65 -9.40 1.86 4.18
N GLN A 66 -10.27 2.00 3.18
CA GLN A 66 -9.87 1.91 1.78
C GLN A 66 -8.83 3.00 1.42
N TYR A 67 -9.07 4.24 1.84
CA TYR A 67 -8.13 5.34 1.63
C TYR A 67 -6.78 5.07 2.28
N ARG A 68 -6.74 4.63 3.55
CA ARG A 68 -5.47 4.34 4.26
C ARG A 68 -4.61 3.30 3.55
N VAL A 69 -5.24 2.23 3.03
CA VAL A 69 -4.51 1.20 2.28
C VAL A 69 -4.02 1.77 0.94
N ASN A 70 -4.87 2.49 0.21
CA ASN A 70 -4.50 3.07 -1.08
C ASN A 70 -3.38 4.11 -0.96
N ASP A 71 -3.43 4.96 0.06
CA ASP A 71 -2.43 6.00 0.33
C ASP A 71 -1.06 5.38 0.68
N ALA A 72 -1.06 4.35 1.52
CA ALA A 72 0.15 3.59 1.82
C ALA A 72 0.72 2.91 0.56
N CYS A 73 -0.14 2.35 -0.29
CA CYS A 73 0.30 1.78 -1.57
C CYS A 73 0.89 2.82 -2.51
N ASN A 74 0.26 3.99 -2.65
CA ASN A 74 0.79 5.09 -3.45
C ASN A 74 2.17 5.54 -2.94
N THR A 75 2.35 5.60 -1.62
CA THR A 75 3.64 5.93 -0.99
C THR A 75 4.70 4.90 -1.38
N ILE A 76 4.39 3.60 -1.32
CA ILE A 76 5.29 2.53 -1.74
C ILE A 76 5.66 2.65 -3.22
N SER A 77 4.68 2.87 -4.12
CA SER A 77 4.96 3.03 -5.55
C SER A 77 5.88 4.23 -5.81
N GLN A 78 5.65 5.37 -5.14
CA GLN A 78 6.48 6.57 -5.28
C GLN A 78 7.91 6.34 -4.79
N LEU A 79 8.08 5.66 -3.65
CA LEU A 79 9.40 5.31 -3.12
C LEU A 79 10.15 4.38 -4.08
N LEU A 80 9.48 3.36 -4.62
CA LEU A 80 10.11 2.43 -5.56
C LEU A 80 10.54 3.15 -6.84
N LEU A 81 9.66 4.00 -7.40
CA LEU A 81 9.99 4.80 -8.58
C LEU A 81 11.15 5.78 -8.32
N ALA A 82 11.25 6.32 -7.10
CA ALA A 82 12.38 7.17 -6.73
C ALA A 82 13.70 6.40 -6.69
N GLU A 83 13.70 5.17 -6.19
CA GLU A 83 14.89 4.31 -6.22
C GLU A 83 15.29 3.86 -7.62
N LEU A 84 14.31 3.48 -8.45
CA LEU A 84 14.56 3.14 -9.84
C LEU A 84 15.19 4.32 -10.60
N LYS A 85 14.68 5.55 -10.38
CA LYS A 85 15.28 6.77 -10.94
C LYS A 85 16.71 7.01 -10.47
N LYS A 86 17.06 6.67 -9.22
CA LYS A 86 18.45 6.77 -8.73
C LYS A 86 19.36 5.73 -9.39
N GLY A 87 18.86 4.50 -9.58
CA GLY A 87 19.56 3.45 -10.31
C GLY A 87 19.78 3.79 -11.78
N ASP A 88 18.80 4.42 -12.42
CA ASP A 88 18.88 4.92 -13.80
C ASP A 88 19.72 6.22 -13.90
N ALA A 89 19.88 6.96 -12.81
CA ALA A 89 20.65 8.20 -12.73
C ALA A 89 22.11 8.01 -12.29
N LEU A 90 22.62 6.77 -12.26
CA LEU A 90 24.07 6.56 -12.21
C LEU A 90 24.70 7.16 -13.48
N PRO A 91 25.66 8.08 -13.36
CA PRO A 91 26.28 8.68 -14.53
C PRO A 91 27.05 7.60 -15.29
N VAL A 92 26.68 7.41 -16.55
CA VAL A 92 27.63 6.93 -17.55
C VAL A 92 28.65 8.07 -17.76
N GLY A 93 29.83 7.95 -17.16
CA GLY A 93 30.99 8.82 -17.40
C GLY A 93 31.57 9.42 -16.09
N ASN A 94 32.86 9.30 -15.78
CA ASN A 94 34.06 8.95 -16.58
C ASN A 94 34.94 7.93 -15.84
#